data_AF-A0A7J7PV52-F1
#
_entry.id   AF-A0A7J7PV52-F1
#
_cell.length_a   1.000
_cell.length_b   1.000
_cell.length_c   1.000
_cell.angle_alpha   90.00
_cell.angle_beta   90.00
_cell.angle_gamma   90.00
#
_symmetry.space_group_name_H-M   'P 1'
#
loop_
_entity.id
_entity.type
_entity.pdbx_description
1 polymer ?
#
loop_
_entity_poly.entity_id
_entity_poly.type
_entity_poly.pdbx_seq_one_letter_code
_entity_poly.pdbx_strand_id
1 'polypeptide(L)'
;MLGSLASSRSSVLLAAPTMPARAGRTFVAAVECKQLSRKESTRKRHLRIRKKLNGTPDRPRLAVHKSNQHIYAQVIDDAAGRTLVAASTLTADVKGSVEGNGANITAAEAVGKKVAELCAEHQISKVCFDRGGFTYHGRIQALADAAREAGLQF
;
A
#
# COMPACT_ATOMS: atom_id res chain seq x y z
N MET A 1 62.71 -54.26 -61.35
CA MET A 1 63.47 -54.61 -60.14
C MET A 1 62.70 -54.09 -58.94
N LEU A 2 62.10 -55.04 -58.22
CA LEU A 2 61.57 -55.06 -56.84
C LEU A 2 61.58 -53.79 -55.97
N GLY A 3 60.48 -53.62 -55.23
CA GLY A 3 60.41 -52.92 -53.93
C GLY A 3 59.24 -51.95 -53.87
N SER A 4 58.44 -51.83 -52.81
CA SER A 4 58.39 -52.46 -51.49
C SER A 4 57.04 -52.03 -50.88
N LEU A 5 56.32 -52.96 -50.25
CA LEU A 5 55.16 -52.68 -49.40
C LEU A 5 55.63 -52.02 -48.09
N ALA A 6 55.04 -50.89 -47.71
CA ALA A 6 55.01 -50.44 -46.32
C ALA A 6 53.70 -49.70 -46.02
N SER A 7 52.88 -50.38 -45.22
CA SER A 7 51.70 -49.85 -44.54
C SER A 7 52.09 -48.77 -43.53
N SER A 8 51.41 -47.64 -43.53
CA SER A 8 51.19 -46.87 -42.30
C SER A 8 49.80 -46.24 -42.29
N ARG A 9 49.05 -46.55 -41.24
CA ARG A 9 47.70 -46.06 -40.97
C ARG A 9 47.77 -44.55 -40.71
N SER A 10 47.27 -43.73 -41.62
CA SER A 10 46.97 -42.32 -41.32
C SER A 10 45.52 -42.19 -40.87
N SER A 11 45.27 -42.52 -39.60
CA SER A 11 44.10 -42.03 -38.87
C SER A 11 44.32 -40.55 -38.60
N VAL A 12 44.02 -39.69 -39.56
CA VAL A 12 43.98 -38.24 -39.31
C VAL A 12 42.60 -37.96 -38.71
N LEU A 13 42.59 -37.92 -37.38
CA LEU A 13 41.51 -37.45 -36.54
C LEU A 13 40.90 -36.17 -37.15
N LEU A 14 39.60 -36.18 -37.45
CA LEU A 14 38.84 -34.96 -37.64
C LEU A 14 39.04 -34.09 -36.40
N ALA A 15 39.78 -32.99 -36.54
CA ALA A 15 39.83 -31.95 -35.54
C ALA A 15 38.42 -31.38 -35.39
N ALA A 16 37.71 -31.81 -34.34
CA ALA A 16 36.46 -31.18 -33.95
C ALA A 16 36.73 -29.69 -33.70
N PRO A 17 35.94 -28.75 -34.25
CA PRO A 17 36.12 -27.35 -33.95
C PRO A 17 35.93 -27.16 -32.44
N THR A 18 37.00 -26.74 -31.77
CA THR A 18 36.96 -26.37 -30.36
C THR A 18 36.00 -25.21 -30.21
N MET A 19 34.80 -25.50 -29.71
CA MET A 19 33.85 -24.48 -29.28
C MET A 19 34.54 -23.64 -28.20
N PRO A 20 34.67 -22.31 -28.36
CA PRO A 20 35.14 -21.48 -27.27
C PRO A 20 34.15 -21.63 -26.11
N ALA A 21 34.67 -21.88 -24.91
CA ALA A 21 33.88 -21.94 -23.69
C ALA A 21 33.00 -20.69 -23.61
N ARG A 22 31.68 -20.89 -23.52
CA ARG A 22 30.69 -19.82 -23.43
C ARG A 22 30.90 -19.06 -22.13
N ALA A 23 31.76 -18.04 -22.18
CA ALA A 23 32.03 -17.13 -21.07
C ALA A 23 30.69 -16.66 -20.50
N GLY A 24 30.56 -16.84 -19.18
CA GLY A 24 29.29 -16.77 -18.47
C GLY A 24 28.44 -15.57 -18.87
N ARG A 25 27.25 -15.84 -19.40
CA ARG A 25 26.13 -14.91 -19.20
C ARG A 25 25.81 -14.97 -17.72
N THR A 26 26.45 -14.11 -16.94
CA THR A 26 25.87 -13.69 -15.67
C THR A 26 24.52 -13.06 -16.05
N PHE A 27 23.44 -13.83 -15.88
CA PHE A 27 22.08 -13.30 -15.84
C PHE A 27 21.92 -12.49 -14.54
N VAL A 28 22.81 -11.51 -14.30
CA VAL A 28 22.45 -10.39 -13.44
C VAL A 28 21.70 -9.47 -14.38
N ALA A 29 20.42 -9.80 -14.61
CA ALA A 29 19.47 -8.74 -14.80
C ALA A 29 19.65 -7.87 -13.56
N ALA A 30 20.39 -6.77 -13.69
CA ALA A 30 20.41 -5.73 -12.70
C ALA A 30 18.93 -5.34 -12.56
N VAL A 31 18.28 -5.87 -11.52
CA VAL A 31 16.93 -5.45 -11.16
C VAL A 31 17.14 -4.01 -10.73
N GLU A 32 16.95 -3.09 -11.66
CA GLU A 32 16.84 -1.67 -11.34
C GLU A 32 15.65 -1.55 -10.39
N CYS A 33 15.96 -1.54 -9.09
CA CYS A 33 15.01 -1.21 -8.05
C CYS A 33 14.62 0.24 -8.28
N LYS A 34 13.57 0.46 -9.06
CA LYS A 34 12.98 1.79 -9.24
C LYS A 34 12.52 2.25 -7.85
N GLN A 35 13.31 3.13 -7.22
CA GLN A 35 12.97 3.70 -5.93
C GLN A 35 11.71 4.54 -6.10
N LEU A 36 10.58 3.98 -5.70
CA LEU A 36 9.29 4.66 -5.79
C LEU A 36 9.24 5.81 -4.79
N SER A 37 8.60 6.91 -5.19
CA SER A 37 8.31 8.01 -4.27
C SER A 37 7.47 7.50 -3.10
N ARG A 38 7.62 8.10 -1.90
CA ARG A 38 6.81 7.77 -0.72
C ARG A 38 5.29 7.84 -1.01
N LYS A 39 4.87 8.75 -1.88
CA LYS A 39 3.47 8.87 -2.32
C LYS A 39 3.04 7.65 -3.13
N GLU A 40 3.86 7.23 -4.07
CA GLU A 40 3.60 6.06 -4.93
C GLU A 40 3.59 4.76 -4.13
N SER A 41 4.55 4.57 -3.21
CA SER A 41 4.60 3.38 -2.36
C SER A 41 3.36 3.30 -1.43
N THR A 42 2.90 4.43 -0.91
CA THR A 42 1.68 4.52 -0.11
C THR A 42 0.44 4.23 -0.97
N ARG A 43 0.34 4.81 -2.17
CA ARG A 43 -0.75 4.52 -3.12
C ARG A 43 -0.81 3.02 -3.48
N LYS A 44 0.33 2.38 -3.72
CA LYS A 44 0.38 0.92 -3.98
C LYS A 44 -0.12 0.10 -2.80
N ARG A 45 0.29 0.44 -1.57
CA ARG A 45 -0.21 -0.21 -0.34
C ARG A 45 -1.72 0.00 -0.17
N HIS A 46 -2.17 1.22 -0.43
CA HIS A 46 -3.58 1.60 -0.37
C HIS A 46 -4.44 0.78 -1.32
N LEU A 47 -4.05 0.71 -2.59
CA LEU A 47 -4.73 -0.12 -3.60
C LEU A 47 -4.75 -1.60 -3.20
N ARG A 48 -3.64 -2.13 -2.65
CA ARG A 48 -3.58 -3.52 -2.18
C ARG A 48 -4.55 -3.81 -1.03
N ILE A 49 -4.75 -2.86 -0.11
CA ILE A 49 -5.72 -2.99 0.99
C ILE A 49 -7.15 -2.99 0.44
N ARG A 50 -7.45 -2.04 -0.47
CA ARG A 50 -8.78 -1.90 -1.10
C ARG A 50 -9.17 -3.04 -2.03
N LYS A 51 -8.25 -3.95 -2.39
CA LYS A 51 -8.63 -5.20 -3.07
C LYS A 51 -9.46 -6.13 -2.17
N LYS A 52 -9.31 -6.01 -0.84
CA LYS A 52 -10.02 -6.82 0.14
C LYS A 52 -11.12 -6.05 0.88
N LEU A 53 -10.94 -4.74 1.06
CA LEU A 53 -11.89 -3.87 1.73
C LEU A 53 -12.80 -3.20 0.71
N ASN A 54 -14.09 -3.52 0.78
CA ASN A 54 -15.16 -2.87 0.03
C ASN A 54 -16.18 -2.28 1.02
N GLY A 55 -16.63 -1.06 0.80
CA GLY A 55 -17.75 -0.47 1.54
C GLY A 55 -19.09 -0.88 0.94
N THR A 56 -19.95 -1.50 1.73
CA THR A 56 -21.36 -1.76 1.36
C THR A 56 -22.25 -0.68 1.99
N PRO A 57 -23.51 -0.52 1.55
CA PRO A 57 -24.45 0.39 2.22
C PRO A 57 -24.64 0.03 3.71
N ASP A 58 -24.62 -1.27 4.06
CA ASP A 58 -24.75 -1.73 5.44
C ASP A 58 -23.48 -1.50 6.28
N ARG A 59 -22.30 -1.53 5.62
CA ARG A 59 -21.00 -1.37 6.26
C ARG A 59 -20.11 -0.48 5.39
N PRO A 60 -20.33 0.85 5.42
CA PRO A 60 -19.54 1.78 4.62
C PRO A 60 -18.08 1.80 5.08
N ARG A 61 -17.17 2.18 4.18
CA ARG A 61 -15.73 2.23 4.52
C ARG A 61 -15.37 3.56 5.16
N LEU A 62 -14.68 3.51 6.29
CA LEU A 62 -14.05 4.66 6.93
C LEU A 62 -12.63 4.79 6.39
N ALA A 63 -12.42 5.70 5.43
CA ALA A 63 -11.12 5.99 4.84
C ALA A 63 -10.38 7.09 5.61
N VAL A 64 -9.21 6.74 6.14
CA VAL A 64 -8.33 7.67 6.87
C VAL A 64 -7.18 8.12 5.97
N HIS A 65 -6.97 9.43 5.86
CA HIS A 65 -5.81 10.02 5.19
C HIS A 65 -5.04 10.94 6.13
N LYS A 66 -3.73 10.70 6.21
CA LYS A 66 -2.82 11.45 7.07
C LYS A 66 -1.84 12.26 6.22
N SER A 67 -1.92 13.58 6.29
CA SER A 67 -0.93 14.47 5.70
C SER A 67 0.14 14.86 6.74
N ASN A 68 1.07 15.70 6.32
CA ASN A 68 2.11 16.23 7.20
C ASN A 68 1.51 17.11 8.32
N GLN A 69 0.44 17.85 8.02
CA GLN A 69 -0.15 18.85 8.91
C GLN A 69 -1.56 18.50 9.41
N HIS A 70 -2.26 17.61 8.71
CA HIS A 70 -3.68 17.35 8.96
C HIS A 70 -4.00 15.86 8.91
N ILE A 71 -5.15 15.52 9.47
CA ILE A 71 -5.77 14.20 9.35
C ILE A 71 -7.21 14.40 8.85
N TYR A 72 -7.60 13.50 7.95
CA TYR A 72 -8.90 13.48 7.31
C TYR A 72 -9.50 12.09 7.47
N ALA A 73 -10.78 12.04 7.76
CA ALA A 73 -11.55 10.81 7.87
C ALA A 73 -12.85 10.97 7.09
N GLN A 74 -13.17 9.98 6.26
CA GLN A 74 -14.36 9.99 5.41
C GLN A 74 -15.05 8.64 5.47
N VAL A 75 -16.36 8.64 5.66
CA VAL A 75 -17.20 7.45 5.56
C VAL A 75 -17.83 7.44 4.18
N ILE A 76 -17.53 6.41 3.40
CA ILE A 76 -17.87 6.32 1.98
C ILE A 76 -18.64 5.02 1.75
N ASP A 77 -19.75 5.14 1.02
CA ASP A 77 -20.43 4.02 0.40
C ASP A 77 -19.89 3.83 -1.03
N ASP A 78 -19.27 2.68 -1.29
CA ASP A 78 -18.68 2.37 -2.61
C ASP A 78 -19.73 1.95 -3.64
N ALA A 79 -20.89 1.46 -3.20
CA ALA A 79 -21.96 1.08 -4.12
C ALA A 79 -22.61 2.32 -4.74
N ALA A 80 -22.91 3.32 -3.91
CA ALA A 80 -23.43 4.61 -4.37
C ALA A 80 -22.35 5.58 -4.86
N GLY A 81 -21.08 5.35 -4.50
CA GLY A 81 -19.96 6.25 -4.80
C GLY A 81 -20.07 7.60 -4.07
N ARG A 82 -20.76 7.64 -2.93
CA ARG A 82 -21.07 8.86 -2.18
C ARG A 82 -20.39 8.85 -0.81
N THR A 83 -19.88 10.01 -0.41
CA THR A 83 -19.39 10.24 0.95
C THR A 83 -20.58 10.61 1.83
N LEU A 84 -20.81 9.83 2.89
CA LEU A 84 -21.90 10.05 3.83
C LEU A 84 -21.48 11.08 4.88
N VAL A 85 -20.28 10.87 5.44
CA VAL A 85 -19.75 11.69 6.54
C VAL A 85 -18.29 12.03 6.25
N ALA A 86 -17.87 13.25 6.56
CA ALA A 86 -16.48 13.66 6.50
C ALA A 86 -16.11 14.54 7.70
N ALA A 87 -14.98 14.24 8.33
CA ALA A 87 -14.40 15.08 9.37
C ALA A 87 -12.90 15.28 9.13
N SER A 88 -12.41 16.46 9.51
CA SER A 88 -11.01 16.82 9.36
C SER A 88 -10.59 17.81 10.43
N THR A 89 -9.28 17.95 10.63
CA THR A 89 -8.76 19.02 11.49
C THR A 89 -8.99 20.44 10.93
N LEU A 90 -9.45 20.55 9.69
CA LEU A 90 -9.83 21.83 9.07
C LEU A 90 -11.30 22.18 9.29
N THR A 91 -12.13 21.23 9.70
CA THR A 91 -13.55 21.46 9.98
C THR A 91 -13.68 22.43 11.14
N ALA A 92 -14.61 23.39 11.05
CA ALA A 92 -14.76 24.48 12.02
C ALA A 92 -14.83 23.99 13.48
N ASP A 93 -15.56 22.89 13.69
CA ASP A 93 -15.79 22.29 15.02
C ASP A 93 -14.52 21.69 15.65
N VAL A 94 -13.58 21.24 14.82
CA VAL A 94 -12.33 20.61 15.26
C VAL A 94 -11.19 21.61 15.29
N LYS A 95 -11.21 22.60 14.40
CA LYS A 95 -10.16 23.61 14.27
C LYS A 95 -9.99 24.44 15.55
N GLY A 96 -11.08 24.68 16.29
CA GLY A 96 -11.04 25.41 17.56
C GLY A 96 -10.40 24.62 18.72
N SER A 97 -10.38 23.30 18.64
CA SER A 97 -9.87 22.42 19.72
C SER A 97 -8.45 21.91 19.46
N VAL A 98 -7.85 22.27 18.32
CA VAL A 98 -6.53 21.78 17.91
C VAL A 98 -5.51 22.89 18.04
N GLU A 99 -4.57 22.73 18.97
CA GLU A 99 -3.45 23.63 19.14
C GLU A 99 -2.33 23.31 18.11
N GLY A 100 -1.91 24.32 17.35
CA GLY A 100 -0.79 24.23 16.40
C GLY A 100 -1.09 23.45 15.12
N ASN A 101 -0.10 22.69 14.65
CA ASN A 101 -0.28 21.84 13.46
C ASN A 101 -1.14 20.63 13.85
N GLY A 102 -2.29 20.44 13.20
CA GLY A 102 -3.25 19.34 13.43
C GLY A 102 -2.75 17.93 13.06
N ALA A 103 -1.45 17.68 13.24
CA ALA A 103 -0.72 16.44 13.03
C ALA A 103 -0.33 15.76 14.36
N ASN A 104 -1.08 16.03 15.44
CA ASN A 104 -0.88 15.46 16.77
C ASN A 104 -1.80 14.26 17.03
N ILE A 105 -1.52 13.52 18.11
CA ILE A 105 -2.35 12.39 18.55
C ILE A 105 -3.71 12.89 19.06
N THR A 106 -3.71 13.94 19.88
CA THR A 106 -4.92 14.60 20.41
C THR A 106 -5.87 15.06 19.29
N ALA A 107 -5.32 15.63 18.22
CA ALA A 107 -6.08 16.02 17.05
C ALA A 107 -6.74 14.83 16.33
N ALA A 108 -6.08 13.66 16.31
CA ALA A 108 -6.61 12.44 15.72
C ALA A 108 -7.75 11.85 16.57
N GLU A 109 -7.64 11.93 17.90
CA GLU A 109 -8.70 11.53 18.83
C GLU A 109 -9.94 12.41 18.68
N ALA A 110 -9.76 13.74 18.61
CA ALA A 110 -10.84 14.69 18.40
C ALA A 110 -11.59 14.41 17.08
N VAL A 111 -10.85 14.14 15.99
CA VAL A 111 -11.46 13.75 14.71
C VAL A 111 -12.18 12.41 14.84
N GLY A 112 -11.61 11.42 15.53
CA GLY A 112 -12.25 10.11 15.73
C GLY A 112 -13.60 10.20 16.44
N LYS A 113 -13.67 10.98 17.53
CA LYS A 113 -14.92 11.25 18.26
C LYS A 113 -15.95 11.94 17.38
N LYS A 114 -15.54 12.99 16.66
CA LYS A 114 -16.43 13.75 15.76
C LYS A 114 -16.99 12.92 14.62
N VAL A 115 -16.19 12.01 14.03
CA VAL A 115 -16.70 11.09 13.00
C VAL A 115 -17.78 10.18 13.57
N ALA A 116 -17.58 9.64 14.77
CA ALA A 116 -18.55 8.76 15.40
C ALA A 116 -19.86 9.47 15.74
N GLU A 117 -19.79 10.70 16.27
CA GLU A 117 -20.96 11.57 16.50
C GLU A 117 -21.76 11.77 15.21
N LEU A 118 -21.11 12.17 14.12
CA LEU A 118 -21.76 12.35 12.82
C LEU A 118 -22.30 11.02 12.26
N CYS A 119 -21.61 9.91 12.46
CA CYS A 119 -22.12 8.59 12.05
C CYS A 119 -23.40 8.23 12.80
N ALA A 120 -23.50 8.56 14.09
CA ALA A 120 -24.70 8.35 14.88
C ALA A 120 -25.88 9.19 14.38
N GLU A 121 -25.65 10.45 14.00
CA GLU A 121 -26.67 11.33 13.38
C GLU A 121 -27.19 10.73 12.06
N HIS A 122 -26.31 10.13 11.27
CA HIS A 122 -26.64 9.46 10.01
C HIS A 122 -27.05 7.99 10.17
N GLN A 123 -27.24 7.50 11.42
CA GLN A 123 -27.68 6.13 11.74
C GLN A 123 -26.73 5.02 11.25
N ILE A 124 -25.44 5.32 11.12
CA ILE A 124 -24.40 4.37 10.70
C ILE A 124 -23.73 3.78 11.94
N SER A 125 -23.97 2.49 12.21
CA SER A 125 -23.40 1.80 13.39
C SER A 125 -22.15 0.97 13.10
N LYS A 126 -22.07 0.40 11.89
CA LYS A 126 -21.01 -0.53 11.48
C LYS A 126 -20.20 0.05 10.33
N VAL A 127 -18.88 0.05 10.44
CA VAL A 127 -18.00 0.53 9.35
C VAL A 127 -16.83 -0.42 9.09
N CYS A 128 -16.26 -0.35 7.89
CA CYS A 128 -15.01 -1.02 7.53
C CYS A 128 -13.85 -0.04 7.69
N PHE A 129 -12.87 -0.32 8.56
CA PHE A 129 -11.74 0.59 8.76
C PHE A 129 -10.68 0.49 7.65
N ASP A 130 -10.51 1.54 6.85
CA ASP A 130 -9.47 1.69 5.83
C ASP A 130 -8.36 2.64 6.31
N ARG A 131 -7.22 2.05 6.68
CA ARG A 131 -6.01 2.76 7.15
C ARG A 131 -5.24 3.54 6.08
N GLY A 132 -5.73 3.63 4.84
CA GLY A 132 -5.17 4.58 3.86
C GLY A 132 -3.80 4.22 3.27
N GLY A 133 -3.37 2.97 3.43
CA GLY A 133 -2.00 2.54 3.05
C GLY A 133 -0.91 2.89 4.07
N PHE A 134 -1.28 3.50 5.19
CA PHE A 134 -0.38 3.77 6.31
C PHE A 134 -0.34 2.61 7.31
N THR A 135 0.67 2.59 8.18
CA THR A 135 0.78 1.61 9.26
C THR A 135 -0.24 1.93 10.37
N TYR A 136 -0.87 0.90 10.94
CA TYR A 136 -1.75 1.07 12.10
C TYR A 136 -0.90 1.33 13.34
N HIS A 137 -0.57 2.59 13.57
CA HIS A 137 0.24 3.05 14.69
C HIS A 137 0.03 4.55 14.91
N GLY A 138 0.38 5.05 16.10
CA GLY A 138 0.34 6.46 16.47
C GLY A 138 -1.01 7.09 16.16
N ARG A 139 -1.03 8.15 15.35
CA ARG A 139 -2.25 8.89 14.98
C ARG A 139 -3.39 8.04 14.42
N ILE A 140 -3.08 7.00 13.64
CA ILE A 140 -4.12 6.18 13.00
C ILE A 140 -4.76 5.24 14.02
N GLN A 141 -3.96 4.73 14.95
CA GLN A 141 -4.45 3.94 16.05
C GLN A 141 -5.29 4.80 16.99
N ALA A 142 -4.81 5.99 17.38
CA ALA A 142 -5.54 6.89 18.26
C ALA A 142 -6.90 7.33 17.70
N LEU A 143 -6.99 7.60 16.39
CA LEU A 143 -8.27 7.88 15.73
C LEU A 143 -9.22 6.68 15.81
N ALA A 144 -8.71 5.47 15.60
CA ALA A 144 -9.51 4.26 15.65
C ALA A 144 -10.00 3.96 17.07
N ASP A 145 -9.12 4.10 18.07
CA ASP A 145 -9.48 3.85 19.47
C ASP A 145 -10.53 4.87 19.95
N ALA A 146 -10.35 6.15 19.62
CA ALA A 146 -11.35 7.20 19.91
C ALA A 146 -12.70 6.97 19.22
N ALA A 147 -12.71 6.46 17.98
CA ALA A 147 -13.95 6.12 17.28
C ALA A 147 -14.67 4.91 17.90
N ARG A 148 -13.92 3.93 18.42
CA ARG A 148 -14.49 2.77 19.14
C ARG A 148 -15.08 3.19 20.48
N GLU A 149 -14.40 4.04 21.23
CA GLU A 149 -14.90 4.59 22.50
C GLU A 149 -16.21 5.36 22.31
N ALA A 150 -16.35 6.07 21.18
CA ALA A 150 -17.57 6.77 20.81
C ALA A 150 -18.68 5.85 20.22
N GLY A 151 -18.49 4.53 20.25
CA GLY A 151 -19.54 3.54 19.93
C GLY A 151 -19.58 3.07 18.48
N LEU A 152 -18.63 3.47 17.63
CA LEU A 152 -18.56 3.00 16.25
C LEU A 152 -17.98 1.58 16.18
N GLN A 153 -18.70 0.63 15.58
CA GLN A 153 -18.30 -0.76 15.52
C GLN A 153 -17.52 -1.07 14.23
N PHE A 154 -16.25 -1.47 14.34
CA PHE A 154 -15.44 -1.89 13.20
C PHE A 154 -14.29 -2.85 13.50
#